data_AF-A0A1B6IWH9-F1
#
_entry.id   AF-A0A1B6IWH9-F1
#
_cell.length_a   1.000
_cell.length_b   1.000
_cell.length_c   1.000
_cell.angle_alpha   90.00
_cell.angle_beta   90.00
_cell.angle_gamma   90.00
#
_symmetry.space_group_name_H-M   'P 1'
#
loop_
_entity.id
_entity.type
_entity.pdbx_description
1 polymer ?
#
loop_
_entity_poly.entity_id
_entity_poly.type
_entity_poly.pdbx_seq_one_letter_code
_entity_poly.pdbx_strand_id
1 'polypeptide(L)'
;LLSQSLYTRGSPYPDLYIRTSGEKRLSDFLLYQSAYSYLHFSDVLWPDFTAWHLLAAVFHYQRTYPQLARTRASLSTVEPRLSEKAVKFLQTLDENHWKTAACIMTNYSKEVHV
;
A
#
# COMPACT_ATOMS: atom_id res chain seq x y z
N LEU A 1 -10.33 -6.16 -10.62
CA LEU A 1 -11.35 -5.20 -10.16
C LEU A 1 -11.09 -4.76 -8.73
N LEU A 2 -11.06 -5.68 -7.73
CA LEU A 2 -10.80 -5.34 -6.33
C LEU A 2 -9.54 -4.47 -6.13
N SER A 3 -8.39 -4.89 -6.67
CA SER A 3 -7.15 -4.12 -6.60
C SER A 3 -7.26 -2.72 -7.20
N GLN A 4 -8.10 -2.54 -8.21
CA GLN A 4 -8.40 -1.27 -8.87
C GLN A 4 -9.45 -0.45 -8.10
N SER A 5 -10.02 -0.98 -7.03
CA SER A 5 -10.97 -0.25 -6.18
C SER A 5 -10.36 0.17 -4.84
N LEU A 6 -9.09 -0.18 -4.59
CA LEU A 6 -8.36 0.22 -3.40
C LEU A 6 -7.82 1.65 -3.55
N TYR A 7 -7.69 2.36 -2.42
CA TYR A 7 -7.09 3.71 -2.40
C TYR A 7 -5.67 3.75 -2.98
N THR A 8 -4.93 2.65 -2.88
CA THR A 8 -3.57 2.53 -3.41
C THR A 8 -3.53 2.20 -4.92
N ARG A 9 -4.66 2.26 -5.62
CA ARG A 9 -4.68 2.04 -7.08
C ARG A 9 -3.73 3.03 -7.74
N GLY A 10 -2.88 2.51 -8.64
CA GLY A 10 -1.91 3.30 -9.39
C GLY A 10 -0.54 3.36 -8.71
N SER A 11 -0.43 2.93 -7.45
CA SER A 11 0.84 2.68 -6.79
C SER A 11 1.22 1.19 -6.92
N PRO A 12 2.52 0.88 -7.12
CA PRO A 12 2.98 -0.50 -7.04
C PRO A 12 2.77 -1.04 -5.61
N TYR A 13 2.57 -2.35 -5.50
CA TYR A 13 2.53 -2.99 -4.19
C TYR A 13 3.90 -2.90 -3.50
N PRO A 14 3.94 -2.75 -2.17
CA PRO A 14 5.20 -2.63 -1.45
C PRO A 14 6.02 -3.90 -1.58
N ASP A 15 7.33 -3.76 -1.79
CA ASP A 15 8.25 -4.90 -1.77
C ASP A 15 8.74 -5.24 -0.37
N LEU A 16 8.95 -4.20 0.43
CA LEU A 16 9.47 -4.24 1.78
C LEU A 16 8.50 -3.48 2.69
N TYR A 17 8.02 -4.17 3.72
CA TYR A 17 7.20 -3.61 4.78
C TYR A 17 8.04 -3.55 6.05
N ILE A 18 8.26 -2.35 6.60
CA ILE A 18 9.04 -2.16 7.83
C ILE A 18 8.11 -1.76 8.96
N ARG A 19 8.21 -2.46 10.10
CA ARG A 19 7.56 -2.08 11.34
C ARG A 19 8.57 -1.94 12.46
N THR A 20 8.53 -0.79 13.12
CA THR A 20 9.38 -0.43 14.25
C THR A 20 8.72 -0.77 15.59
N SER A 21 9.44 -0.53 16.67
CA SER A 21 8.98 -0.65 18.07
C SER A 21 8.76 -2.08 18.58
N GLY A 22 9.38 -3.08 17.94
CA GLY A 22 9.39 -4.48 18.42
C GLY A 22 8.09 -5.26 18.25
N GLU A 23 7.08 -4.63 17.65
CA GLU A 23 5.75 -5.20 17.53
C GLU A 23 5.63 -6.11 16.32
N LYS A 24 5.32 -7.41 16.53
CA LYS A 24 5.21 -8.41 15.45
C LYS A 24 3.77 -8.57 14.95
N ARG A 25 3.18 -7.48 14.44
CA ARG A 25 1.82 -7.46 13.86
C ARG A 25 1.73 -6.51 12.67
N LEU A 26 0.71 -6.66 11.83
CA LEU A 26 0.46 -5.73 10.71
C LEU A 26 -0.41 -4.53 11.11
N SER A 27 -1.22 -4.64 12.18
CA SER A 27 -2.13 -3.57 12.63
C SER A 27 -3.05 -3.02 11.53
N ASP A 28 -3.60 -3.90 10.71
CA ASP A 28 -4.57 -3.52 9.66
C ASP A 28 -4.03 -2.51 8.63
N PHE A 29 -2.71 -2.46 8.47
CA PHE A 29 -2.07 -1.57 7.50
C PHE A 29 -1.68 -2.34 6.23
N LEU A 30 -2.26 -1.92 5.10
CA LEU A 30 -1.95 -2.44 3.75
C LEU A 30 -2.01 -3.96 3.59
N LEU A 31 -2.90 -4.65 4.32
CA LEU A 31 -2.96 -6.12 4.36
C LEU A 31 -3.00 -6.79 2.97
N TYR A 32 -3.80 -6.23 2.06
CA TYR A 32 -3.95 -6.76 0.70
C TYR A 32 -2.70 -6.51 -0.14
N GLN A 33 -2.17 -5.28 -0.09
CA GLN A 33 -1.01 -4.87 -0.85
C GLN A 33 0.26 -5.55 -0.33
N SER A 34 0.33 -5.85 0.95
CA SER A 34 1.51 -6.44 1.60
C SER A 34 1.53 -7.98 1.59
N ALA A 35 0.56 -8.63 0.94
CA ALA A 35 0.41 -10.09 0.97
C ALA A 35 1.67 -10.84 0.47
N TYR A 36 2.45 -10.22 -0.42
CA TYR A 36 3.68 -10.77 -0.99
C TYR A 36 4.88 -9.82 -0.83
N SER A 37 4.87 -9.05 0.25
CA SER A 37 6.00 -8.21 0.66
C SER A 37 6.91 -8.95 1.64
N TYR A 38 8.16 -8.55 1.69
CA TYR A 38 9.04 -8.95 2.79
C TYR A 38 8.70 -8.13 4.04
N LEU A 39 8.38 -8.81 5.13
CA LEU A 39 8.08 -8.17 6.41
C LEU A 39 9.35 -8.07 7.26
N HIS A 40 9.76 -6.85 7.58
CA HIS A 40 10.89 -6.55 8.45
C HIS A 40 10.39 -5.91 9.75
N PHE A 41 10.64 -6.56 10.87
CA PHE A 41 10.32 -6.04 12.20
C PHE A 41 11.61 -5.59 12.88
N SER A 42 11.61 -4.35 13.37
CA SER A 42 12.73 -3.72 14.08
C SER A 42 12.30 -3.39 15.50
N ASP A 43 13.18 -3.69 16.46
CA ASP A 43 12.96 -3.35 17.87
C ASP A 43 13.20 -1.85 18.17
N VAL A 44 13.79 -1.12 17.21
CA VAL A 44 14.06 0.32 17.33
C VAL A 44 12.75 1.09 17.29
N LEU A 45 12.58 2.07 18.20
CA LEU A 45 11.41 2.95 18.21
C LEU A 45 11.42 3.87 16.98
N TRP A 46 10.25 4.31 16.53
CA TRP A 46 10.15 5.17 15.34
C TRP A 46 10.98 6.47 15.42
N PRO A 47 10.99 7.22 16.55
CA PRO A 47 11.81 8.44 16.66
C PRO A 47 13.32 8.18 16.58
N ASP A 48 13.77 6.98 16.94
CA ASP A 48 15.17 6.57 16.93
C ASP A 48 15.57 5.84 15.64
N PHE A 49 14.63 5.68 14.70
CA PHE A 49 14.88 5.00 13.44
C PHE A 49 15.76 5.85 12.53
N THR A 50 16.80 5.25 11.95
CA THR A 50 17.84 5.97 11.20
C THR A 50 18.01 5.36 9.81
N ALA A 51 18.71 6.07 8.92
CA ALA A 51 19.03 5.57 7.58
C ALA A 51 19.77 4.22 7.61
N TRP A 52 20.58 3.96 8.65
CA TRP A 52 21.27 2.68 8.81
C TRP A 52 20.30 1.52 9.08
N HIS A 53 19.25 1.77 9.85
CA HIS A 53 18.20 0.78 10.09
C HIS A 53 17.41 0.48 8.80
N LEU A 54 17.14 1.51 7.99
CA LEU A 54 16.53 1.32 6.67
C LEU A 54 17.44 0.49 5.74
N LEU A 55 18.73 0.82 5.66
CA LEU A 55 19.69 0.08 4.84
C LEU A 55 19.79 -1.38 5.28
N ALA A 56 19.83 -1.65 6.58
CA ALA A 56 19.80 -3.02 7.10
C ALA A 56 18.54 -3.77 6.63
N ALA A 57 17.36 -3.15 6.70
CA ALA A 57 16.12 -3.74 6.21
C ALA A 57 16.16 -4.04 4.70
N VAL A 58 16.74 -3.13 3.90
CA VAL A 58 16.92 -3.33 2.45
C VAL A 58 17.89 -4.49 2.16
N PHE A 59 18.99 -4.61 2.90
CA PHE A 59 19.92 -5.74 2.75
C PHE A 59 19.25 -7.07 3.09
N HIS A 60 18.42 -7.10 4.14
CA HIS A 60 17.63 -8.28 4.48
C HIS A 60 16.65 -8.65 3.36
N TYR A 61 15.95 -7.66 2.79
CA TYR A 61 15.09 -7.86 1.63
C TYR A 61 15.86 -8.45 0.44
N GLN A 62 17.00 -7.84 0.06
CA GLN A 62 17.81 -8.32 -1.07
C GLN A 62 18.29 -9.76 -0.86
N ARG A 63 18.66 -10.13 0.37
CA ARG A 63 19.09 -11.49 0.71
C ARG A 63 17.97 -12.53 0.54
N THR A 64 16.72 -12.15 0.81
CA THR A 64 15.55 -13.05 0.72
C THR A 64 14.81 -12.93 -0.62
N TYR A 65 15.16 -11.95 -1.45
CA TYR A 65 14.51 -11.71 -2.74
C TYR A 65 14.48 -12.93 -3.67
N PRO A 66 15.53 -13.78 -3.80
CA PRO A 66 15.47 -14.94 -4.69
C PRO A 66 14.33 -15.91 -4.35
N GLN A 67 14.04 -16.13 -3.07
CA GLN A 67 12.93 -16.98 -2.63
C GLN A 67 11.59 -16.28 -2.91
N LEU A 68 11.49 -14.99 -2.60
CA LEU A 68 10.28 -14.20 -2.82
C LEU A 68 9.92 -14.11 -4.32
N ALA A 69 10.91 -13.94 -5.18
CA ALA A 69 10.74 -13.86 -6.63
C ALA A 69 10.13 -15.16 -7.20
N ARG A 70 10.52 -16.32 -6.68
CA ARG A 70 9.91 -17.61 -7.07
C ARG A 70 8.44 -17.67 -6.69
N THR A 71 8.10 -17.27 -5.47
CA THR A 71 6.71 -17.20 -5.01
C THR A 71 5.89 -16.23 -5.88
N ARG A 72 6.41 -15.04 -6.15
CA ARG A 72 5.74 -14.05 -7.01
C ARG A 72 5.56 -14.54 -8.45
N ALA A 73 6.55 -15.22 -9.01
CA ALA A 73 6.45 -15.80 -10.35
C ALA A 73 5.34 -16.86 -10.44
N SER A 74 5.12 -17.66 -9.38
CA SER A 74 4.00 -18.60 -9.35
C SER A 74 2.61 -17.94 -9.30
N LEU A 75 2.56 -16.65 -8.92
CA LEU A 75 1.34 -15.88 -8.74
C LEU A 75 1.02 -14.95 -9.91
N SER A 76 1.94 -14.75 -10.85
CA SER A 76 1.70 -13.92 -12.04
C SER A 76 0.63 -14.58 -12.91
N THR A 77 -0.62 -14.31 -12.55
CA THR A 77 -1.80 -14.80 -13.22
C THR A 77 -2.45 -13.61 -13.90
N VAL A 78 -2.31 -13.60 -15.22
CA VAL A 78 -3.16 -12.93 -16.21
C VAL A 78 -3.38 -11.43 -15.99
N GLU A 79 -2.88 -10.62 -16.94
CA GLU A 79 -3.28 -9.21 -17.06
C GLU A 79 -4.81 -9.09 -16.98
N PRO A 80 -5.35 -8.30 -16.03
CA PRO A 80 -6.78 -8.27 -15.80
C PRO A 80 -7.49 -7.68 -17.02
N ARG A 81 -8.07 -8.54 -17.86
CA ARG A 81 -9.03 -8.10 -18.88
C ARG A 81 -10.29 -7.63 -18.17
N LEU A 82 -10.42 -6.32 -18.02
CA LEU A 82 -11.61 -5.69 -17.44
C LEU A 82 -12.71 -5.64 -18.50
N SER A 83 -13.94 -5.96 -18.10
CA SER A 83 -15.12 -5.73 -18.93
C SER A 83 -15.45 -4.24 -19.00
N GLU A 84 -16.16 -3.81 -20.04
CA GLU A 84 -16.63 -2.42 -20.17
C GLU A 84 -17.42 -1.95 -18.94
N LYS A 85 -18.24 -2.84 -18.36
CA LYS A 85 -18.98 -2.56 -17.12
C LYS A 85 -18.04 -2.27 -15.94
N ALA A 86 -16.97 -3.04 -15.82
CA ALA A 86 -15.97 -2.85 -14.77
C ALA A 86 -15.22 -1.52 -14.96
N VAL A 87 -14.88 -1.15 -16.20
CA VAL A 87 -14.26 0.14 -16.51
C VAL A 87 -15.18 1.30 -16.15
N LYS A 88 -16.46 1.23 -16.54
CA LYS A 88 -17.46 2.26 -16.22
C LYS A 88 -17.66 2.42 -14.71
N PHE A 89 -17.66 1.31 -13.96
CA PHE A 89 -17.72 1.34 -12.51
C PHE A 89 -16.51 2.09 -11.90
N LEU A 90 -15.29 1.78 -12.37
CA LEU A 90 -14.08 2.46 -11.88
C LEU A 90 -14.10 3.96 -12.17
N GLN A 91 -14.58 4.38 -13.34
CA GLN A 91 -14.76 5.80 -13.67
C GLN A 91 -15.74 6.49 -12.72
N THR A 92 -16.87 5.84 -12.44
CA THR A 92 -17.88 6.36 -11.51
C THR A 92 -17.32 6.49 -10.08
N LEU A 93 -16.52 5.51 -9.65
CA LEU A 93 -15.85 5.53 -8.35
C LEU A 93 -14.94 6.75 -8.22
N ASP A 94 -14.14 7.02 -9.24
CA ASP A 94 -13.19 8.14 -9.27
C ASP A 94 -13.88 9.50 -9.20
N GLU A 95 -14.96 9.67 -9.97
CA GLU A 95 -15.77 10.89 -9.93
C GLU A 95 -16.36 11.13 -8.54
N ASN A 96 -16.85 10.07 -7.87
CA ASN A 96 -17.43 10.18 -6.54
C ASN A 96 -16.37 10.51 -5.47
N HIS A 97 -15.18 9.92 -5.57
CA HIS A 97 -14.06 10.28 -4.70
C HIS A 97 -13.69 11.75 -4.82
N TRP A 98 -13.60 12.28 -6.05
CA TRP A 98 -13.29 13.69 -6.27
C TRP A 98 -14.38 14.63 -5.73
N LYS A 99 -15.66 14.30 -5.97
CA LYS A 99 -16.80 15.07 -5.42
C LYS A 99 -16.78 15.12 -3.90
N THR A 100 -16.47 13.99 -3.26
CA THR A 100 -16.41 13.90 -1.80
C THR A 100 -15.25 14.72 -1.25
N ALA A 101 -14.05 14.59 -1.84
CA ALA A 101 -12.88 15.36 -1.45
C ALA A 101 -13.14 16.87 -1.61
N ALA A 102 -13.70 17.29 -2.73
CA ALA A 102 -14.07 18.69 -2.96
C ALA A 102 -15.09 19.21 -1.93
N CYS A 103 -16.09 18.39 -1.57
CA CYS A 103 -17.09 18.72 -0.55
C CYS A 103 -16.44 18.92 0.83
N ILE A 104 -15.58 17.98 1.25
CA ILE A 104 -14.85 18.07 2.53
C ILE A 104 -13.98 19.31 2.58
N MET A 105 -13.20 19.58 1.53
CA MET A 105 -12.32 20.75 1.47
C MET A 105 -13.11 22.07 1.52
N THR A 106 -14.27 22.12 0.84
CA THR A 106 -15.14 23.30 0.85
C THR A 106 -15.80 23.52 2.21
N ASN A 107 -16.23 22.45 2.89
CA ASN A 107 -16.84 22.54 4.22
C ASN A 107 -15.80 22.89 5.29
N TYR A 108 -14.60 22.33 5.22
CA TYR A 108 -13.49 22.66 6.12
C TYR A 108 -13.11 24.14 6.00
N SER A 109 -13.06 24.69 4.78
CA SER A 109 -12.82 26.13 4.57
C SER A 109 -13.91 27.02 5.17
N LYS A 110 -15.17 26.56 5.22
CA LYS A 110 -16.27 27.33 5.84
C LYS A 110 -16.23 27.27 7.36
N GLU A 111 -15.77 26.18 7.96
CA GLU A 111 -15.67 26.02 9.42
C GLU A 111 -14.47 26.76 10.03
N VAL A 112 -13.37 26.95 9.28
CA VAL A 112 -12.16 27.64 9.77
C VAL A 112 -12.27 29.18 9.66
N HIS A 113 -13.28 29.69 8.96
CA HIS A 113 -13.56 31.13 8.82
C HIS A 113 -14.73 31.62 9.72
N VAL A 114 -15.12 30.84 10.72
CA VAL A 114 -16.04 31.22 11.82
C VAL A 114 -15.24 31.23 13.13
#